data_AF-A0A0S8B4T6-F1
#
_entry.id   AF-A0A0S8B4T6-F1
#
_cell.length_a   1.000
_cell.length_b   1.000
_cell.length_c   1.000
_cell.angle_alpha   90.00
_cell.angle_beta   90.00
_cell.angle_gamma   90.00
#
_symmetry.space_group_name_H-M   'P 1'
#
loop_
_entity.id
_entity.type
_entity.pdbx_description
1 polymer ?
#
loop_
_entity_poly.entity_id
_entity_poly.type
_entity_poly.pdbx_seq_one_letter_code
_entity_poly.pdbx_strand_id
1 'polypeptide(L)'
;APPWNRLPEALAARLAEAGLRGLSRFGPRQRAQPAPGLVQVNTHVDLIDWRGDRGFVGVPAALEQAVRHLAARRTGRVDRDEPTGWLTHHLQHDAATWRFLEQLFERTRGAARVRWLPAPALFATGEA
;
A
#
# COMPACT_ATOMS: atom_id res chain seq x y z
N ALA A 1 4.24 -8.44 5.61
CA ALA A 1 3.09 -8.66 4.71
C ALA A 1 2.90 -10.16 4.53
N PRO A 2 1.67 -10.68 4.45
CA PRO A 2 1.44 -12.10 4.23
C PRO A 2 1.67 -12.47 2.76
N PRO A 3 1.99 -13.74 2.45
CA PRO A 3 2.05 -14.24 1.07
C PRO A 3 0.76 -13.91 0.31
N TRP A 4 0.91 -13.50 -0.95
CA TRP A 4 -0.22 -13.14 -1.83
C TRP A 4 -1.15 -12.06 -1.29
N ASN A 5 -0.69 -11.25 -0.33
CA ASN A 5 -1.48 -10.23 0.36
C ASN A 5 -2.73 -10.78 1.10
N ARG A 6 -2.77 -12.09 1.39
CA ARG A 6 -3.92 -12.77 2.00
C ARG A 6 -3.60 -13.23 3.42
N LEU A 7 -4.43 -12.79 4.37
CA LEU A 7 -4.41 -13.26 5.75
C LEU A 7 -5.87 -13.42 6.22
N PRO A 8 -6.27 -14.62 6.70
CA PRO A 8 -7.54 -14.79 7.39
C PRO A 8 -7.68 -13.83 8.57
N GLU A 9 -8.85 -13.25 8.76
CA GLU A 9 -9.10 -12.26 9.82
C GLU A 9 -8.86 -12.84 11.23
N ALA A 10 -9.20 -14.12 11.41
CA ALA A 10 -8.95 -14.86 12.66
C ALA A 10 -7.46 -14.94 13.06
N LEU A 11 -6.53 -14.74 12.11
CA LEU A 11 -5.10 -14.74 12.40
C LEU A 11 -4.55 -13.37 12.80
N ALA A 12 -5.32 -12.29 12.69
CA ALA A 12 -4.82 -10.96 13.02
C ALA A 12 -4.42 -10.86 14.51
N ALA A 13 -5.22 -11.41 15.42
CA ALA A 13 -4.89 -11.47 16.85
C ALA A 13 -3.60 -12.27 17.10
N ARG A 14 -3.41 -13.38 16.38
CA ARG A 14 -2.19 -14.22 16.50
C ARG A 14 -0.93 -13.49 16.06
N LEU A 15 -1.01 -12.56 15.10
CA LEU A 15 0.13 -11.73 14.73
C LEU A 15 0.55 -10.80 15.87
N ALA A 16 -0.43 -10.18 16.55
CA ALA A 16 -0.17 -9.32 17.71
C ALA A 16 0.44 -10.12 18.87
N GLU A 17 -0.12 -11.31 19.18
CA GLU A 17 0.42 -12.23 20.18
C GLU A 17 1.87 -12.66 19.87
N ALA A 18 2.21 -12.79 18.59
CA ALA A 18 3.58 -13.06 18.13
C ALA A 18 4.52 -11.84 18.17
N GLY A 19 4.06 -10.70 18.68
CA GLY A 19 4.85 -9.47 18.81
C GLY A 19 4.91 -8.61 17.54
N LEU A 20 4.13 -8.93 16.50
CA LEU A 20 4.04 -8.09 15.31
C LEU A 20 3.11 -6.91 15.54
N ARG A 21 3.57 -5.71 15.16
CA ARG A 21 2.83 -4.45 15.32
C ARG A 21 2.20 -3.94 14.02
N GLY A 22 2.54 -4.56 12.89
CA GLY A 22 2.14 -4.11 11.56
C GLY A 22 1.61 -5.23 10.66
N LEU A 23 0.53 -4.96 9.96
CA LEU A 23 0.00 -5.77 8.87
C LEU A 23 -0.10 -4.90 7.60
N SER A 24 0.33 -5.44 6.47
CA SER A 24 0.12 -4.81 5.17
C SER A 24 -0.43 -5.86 4.20
N ARG A 25 -1.54 -5.54 3.56
CA ARG A 25 -2.22 -6.34 2.53
C ARG A 25 -2.38 -5.50 1.25
N PHE A 26 -3.25 -5.94 0.35
CA PHE A 26 -3.59 -5.22 -0.88
C PHE A 26 -5.06 -4.81 -0.90
N GLY A 27 -5.32 -3.59 -1.34
CA GLY A 27 -6.63 -2.95 -1.35
C GLY A 27 -6.99 -2.27 -0.03
N PRO A 28 -8.12 -1.53 0.01
CA PRO A 28 -8.51 -0.73 1.17
C PRO A 28 -8.70 -1.57 2.44
N ARG A 29 -8.23 -1.08 3.58
CA ARG A 29 -8.46 -1.71 4.89
C ARG A 29 -9.89 -1.48 5.36
N GLN A 30 -10.44 -2.47 6.06
CA GLN A 30 -11.73 -2.33 6.75
C GLN A 30 -11.58 -1.68 8.13
N ARG A 31 -10.44 -1.91 8.80
CA ARG A 31 -10.12 -1.37 10.12
C ARG A 31 -8.68 -0.93 10.17
N ALA A 32 -8.41 0.22 10.79
CA ALA A 32 -7.05 0.71 11.02
C ALA A 32 -6.23 -0.21 11.93
N GLN A 33 -6.92 -0.87 12.88
CA GLN A 33 -6.34 -1.89 13.75
C GLN A 33 -7.22 -3.15 13.71
N PRO A 34 -6.86 -4.17 12.92
CA PRO A 34 -7.63 -5.42 12.85
C PRO A 34 -7.59 -6.23 14.17
N ALA A 35 -6.61 -5.99 15.04
CA ALA A 35 -6.51 -6.51 16.41
C ALA A 35 -5.80 -5.47 17.31
N PRO A 36 -5.99 -5.51 18.65
CA PRO A 36 -5.29 -4.61 19.57
C PRO A 36 -3.78 -4.65 19.37
N GLY A 37 -3.14 -3.48 19.23
CA GLY A 37 -1.69 -3.37 19.04
C GLY A 37 -1.18 -3.73 17.63
N LEU A 38 -2.07 -4.11 16.69
CA LEU A 38 -1.70 -4.42 15.31
C LEU A 38 -2.25 -3.37 14.35
N VAL A 39 -1.39 -2.49 13.83
CA VAL A 39 -1.76 -1.46 12.85
C VAL A 39 -1.78 -2.06 11.45
N GLN A 40 -2.82 -1.77 10.65
CA GLN A 40 -2.89 -2.19 9.25
C GLN A 40 -2.72 -1.00 8.29
N VAL A 41 -1.78 -1.12 7.36
CA VAL A 41 -1.56 -0.15 6.27
C VAL A 41 -1.31 -0.90 4.97
N ASN A 42 -2.24 -0.81 4.02
CA ASN A 42 -2.18 -1.61 2.79
C ASN A 42 -1.54 -0.86 1.60
N THR A 43 -1.21 -1.65 0.58
CA THR A 43 -0.88 -1.17 -0.77
C THR A 43 -2.11 -1.23 -1.68
N HIS A 44 -2.11 -0.44 -2.76
CA HIS A 44 -3.28 -0.21 -3.61
C HIS A 44 -2.97 -0.18 -5.10
N VAL A 45 -1.69 0.05 -5.44
CA VAL A 45 -1.21 0.07 -6.81
C VAL A 45 -0.21 -1.06 -6.96
N ASP A 46 -0.52 -2.06 -7.78
CA ASP A 46 0.46 -3.06 -8.22
C ASP A 46 1.01 -2.63 -9.58
N LEU A 47 2.34 -2.59 -9.70
CA LEU A 47 3.03 -2.18 -10.92
C LEU A 47 3.26 -3.34 -11.88
N ILE A 48 3.06 -4.59 -11.44
CA ILE A 48 3.36 -5.78 -12.23
C ILE A 48 2.09 -6.33 -12.87
N ASP A 49 2.14 -6.56 -14.18
CA ASP A 49 1.09 -7.33 -14.86
C ASP A 49 1.30 -8.83 -14.64
N TRP A 50 0.87 -9.32 -13.47
CA TRP A 50 0.96 -10.75 -13.12
C TRP A 50 0.21 -11.69 -14.07
N ARG A 51 -0.76 -11.18 -14.84
CA ARG A 51 -1.60 -11.98 -15.74
C ARG A 51 -1.07 -11.98 -17.18
N GLY A 52 -0.31 -10.96 -17.57
CA GLY A 52 0.37 -10.87 -18.84
C GLY A 52 1.81 -11.38 -18.78
N ASP A 53 2.74 -10.56 -19.26
CA ASP A 53 4.16 -10.90 -19.38
C ASP A 53 4.96 -10.73 -18.08
N ARG A 54 4.29 -10.33 -16.97
CA ARG A 54 4.92 -9.98 -15.69
C ARG A 54 5.84 -8.75 -15.78
N GLY A 55 5.71 -7.93 -16.82
CA GLY A 55 6.35 -6.63 -16.94
C GLY A 55 5.55 -5.52 -16.26
N PHE A 56 5.86 -4.28 -16.63
CA PHE A 56 5.13 -3.11 -16.14
C PHE A 56 3.66 -3.10 -16.63
N VAL A 57 2.72 -2.91 -15.70
CA VAL A 57 1.27 -2.81 -15.99
C VAL A 57 0.89 -1.63 -16.91
N GLY A 58 1.83 -0.72 -17.15
CA GLY A 58 1.63 0.47 -17.97
C GLY A 58 1.17 1.69 -17.16
N VAL A 59 1.56 2.88 -17.63
CA VAL A 59 1.28 4.15 -16.94
C VAL A 59 -0.22 4.38 -16.69
N PRO A 60 -1.12 4.18 -17.68
CA PRO A 60 -2.55 4.42 -17.46
C PRO A 60 -3.11 3.53 -16.35
N ALA A 61 -2.80 2.23 -16.37
CA ALA A 61 -3.31 1.28 -15.38
C ALA A 61 -2.76 1.53 -13.96
N ALA A 62 -1.46 1.85 -13.84
CA ALA A 62 -0.87 2.21 -12.55
C ALA A 62 -1.50 3.47 -11.95
N LEU A 63 -1.69 4.52 -12.76
CA LEU A 63 -2.32 5.76 -12.31
C LEU A 63 -3.81 5.59 -12.02
N GLU A 64 -4.53 4.78 -12.79
CA GLU A 64 -5.95 4.50 -12.55
C GLU A 64 -6.16 3.85 -11.18
N GLN A 65 -5.32 2.87 -10.81
CA GLN A 65 -5.34 2.25 -9.47
C GLN A 65 -5.15 3.31 -8.37
N ALA A 66 -4.17 4.20 -8.52
CA ALA A 66 -3.90 5.26 -7.55
C ALA A 66 -5.06 6.26 -7.43
N VAL A 67 -5.57 6.73 -8.58
CA VAL A 67 -6.68 7.69 -8.66
C VAL A 67 -7.95 7.09 -8.06
N ARG A 68 -8.23 5.82 -8.34
CA ARG A 68 -9.39 5.10 -7.78
C ARG A 68 -9.36 5.10 -6.26
N HIS A 69 -8.22 4.76 -5.65
CA HIS A 69 -8.10 4.78 -4.19
C HIS A 69 -8.20 6.21 -3.63
N LEU A 70 -7.48 7.17 -4.22
CA LEU A 70 -7.53 8.58 -3.78
C LEU A 70 -8.95 9.17 -3.88
N ALA A 71 -9.69 8.85 -4.93
CA ALA A 71 -11.08 9.27 -5.09
C ALA A 71 -12.00 8.64 -4.04
N ALA A 72 -11.87 7.33 -3.82
CA ALA A 72 -12.65 6.62 -2.80
C ALA A 72 -12.40 7.17 -1.39
N ARG A 73 -11.14 7.50 -1.06
CA ARG A 73 -10.78 8.15 0.21
C ARG A 73 -11.45 9.52 0.36
N ARG A 74 -11.37 10.35 -0.69
CA ARG A 74 -11.92 11.71 -0.69
C ARG A 74 -13.45 11.72 -0.54
N THR A 75 -14.13 10.70 -1.06
CA THR A 75 -15.59 10.58 -0.98
C THR A 75 -16.07 9.72 0.19
N GLY A 76 -15.18 9.23 1.04
CA GLY A 76 -15.53 8.43 2.22
C GLY A 76 -16.03 7.02 1.91
N ARG A 77 -15.78 6.49 0.69
CA ARG A 77 -16.13 5.10 0.33
C ARG A 77 -15.19 4.07 0.95
N VAL A 78 -13.99 4.51 1.35
CA VAL A 78 -12.99 3.72 2.08
C VAL A 78 -12.42 4.58 3.20
N ASP A 79 -11.61 3.99 4.07
CA ASP A 79 -10.94 4.72 5.14
C ASP A 79 -10.17 5.94 4.61
N ARG A 80 -10.58 7.14 5.03
CA ARG A 80 -9.98 8.41 4.60
C ARG A 80 -8.54 8.57 5.06
N ASP A 81 -8.21 7.97 6.20
CA ASP A 81 -6.92 8.11 6.87
C ASP A 81 -5.92 7.06 6.40
N GLU A 82 -6.35 6.05 5.64
CA GLU A 82 -5.43 5.08 5.04
C GLU A 82 -4.61 5.71 3.90
N PRO A 83 -3.27 5.68 3.94
CA PRO A 83 -2.43 6.16 2.84
C PRO A 83 -2.57 5.30 1.57
N THR A 84 -2.36 5.90 0.41
CA THR A 84 -2.28 5.15 -0.87
C THR A 84 -0.89 4.52 -1.00
N GLY A 85 -0.76 3.24 -0.63
CA GLY A 85 0.48 2.48 -0.80
C GLY A 85 0.73 1.96 -2.23
N TRP A 86 2.00 1.87 -2.60
CA TRP A 86 2.49 1.32 -3.88
C TRP A 86 3.18 -0.03 -3.61
N LEU A 87 2.77 -1.07 -4.32
CA LEU A 87 3.34 -2.42 -4.25
C LEU A 87 4.39 -2.57 -5.35
N THR A 88 5.63 -2.84 -4.94
CA THR A 88 6.79 -2.97 -5.82
C THR A 88 7.43 -4.34 -5.67
N HIS A 89 8.06 -4.82 -6.75
CA HIS A 89 8.69 -6.13 -6.82
C HIS A 89 10.03 -5.98 -7.53
N HIS A 90 11.08 -5.53 -6.82
CA HIS A 90 12.36 -5.17 -7.43
C HIS A 90 12.96 -6.24 -8.35
N LEU A 91 12.77 -7.53 -8.04
CA LEU A 91 13.21 -8.64 -8.91
C LEU A 91 12.45 -8.74 -10.24
N GLN A 92 11.23 -8.21 -10.28
CA GLN A 92 10.32 -8.25 -11.44
C GLN A 92 10.29 -6.91 -12.20
N HIS A 93 10.95 -5.87 -11.68
CA HIS A 93 10.98 -4.57 -12.33
C HIS A 93 11.79 -4.64 -13.64
N ASP A 94 11.12 -4.33 -14.74
CA ASP A 94 11.76 -4.01 -16.01
C ASP A 94 12.16 -2.52 -16.08
N ALA A 95 12.81 -2.13 -17.19
CA ALA A 95 13.20 -0.74 -17.42
C ALA A 95 12.02 0.24 -17.48
N ALA A 96 10.81 -0.22 -17.80
CA ALA A 96 9.62 0.63 -17.81
C ALA A 96 9.12 0.91 -16.38
N THR A 97 9.14 -0.10 -15.52
CA THR A 97 8.76 -0.02 -14.11
C THR A 97 9.69 0.93 -13.35
N TRP A 98 11.01 0.79 -13.57
CA TRP A 98 12.00 1.69 -12.98
C TRP A 98 11.79 3.15 -13.43
N ARG A 99 11.66 3.39 -14.74
CA ARG A 99 11.39 4.74 -15.28
C ARG A 99 10.09 5.35 -14.75
N PHE A 100 9.05 4.54 -14.53
CA PHE A 100 7.80 5.02 -13.95
C PHE A 100 8.01 5.46 -12.50
N LEU A 101 8.70 4.66 -11.67
CA LEU A 101 8.97 5.00 -10.27
C LEU A 101 9.83 6.26 -10.14
N GLU A 102 10.87 6.40 -10.96
CA GLU A 102 11.70 7.60 -11.01
C GLU A 102 10.86 8.85 -11.31
N GLN A 103 10.02 8.80 -12.35
CA GLN A 103 9.14 9.92 -12.71
C GLN A 103 8.08 10.20 -11.64
N LEU A 104 7.53 9.16 -11.00
CA LEU A 104 6.58 9.32 -9.91
C LEU A 104 7.23 10.07 -8.74
N PHE A 105 8.42 9.65 -8.32
CA PHE A 105 9.13 10.30 -7.23
C PHE A 105 9.53 11.72 -7.60
N GLU A 106 10.11 11.96 -8.78
CA GLU A 106 10.54 13.32 -9.14
C GLU A 106 9.36 14.29 -9.26
N ARG A 107 8.23 13.87 -9.82
CA ARG A 107 7.03 14.72 -9.92
C ARG A 107 6.36 14.99 -8.58
N THR A 108 6.57 14.13 -7.59
CA THR A 108 5.95 14.27 -6.26
C THR A 108 6.90 14.82 -5.20
N ARG A 109 8.21 14.82 -5.46
CA ARG A 109 9.24 15.38 -4.58
C ARG A 109 9.01 16.88 -4.44
N GLY A 110 8.59 17.32 -3.26
CA GLY A 110 8.30 18.73 -2.96
C GLY A 110 6.90 19.20 -3.36
N ALA A 111 6.04 18.33 -3.90
CA ALA A 111 4.65 18.70 -4.15
C ALA A 111 3.90 18.88 -2.81
N ALA A 112 3.40 20.09 -2.53
CA ALA A 112 2.73 20.41 -1.27
C ALA A 112 1.54 19.50 -0.91
N ARG A 113 0.96 18.83 -1.92
CA ARG A 113 -0.19 17.93 -1.78
C ARG A 113 0.20 16.45 -1.58
N VAL A 114 1.50 16.12 -1.60
CA VAL A 114 2.00 14.75 -1.46
C VAL A 114 3.00 14.68 -0.32
N ARG A 115 2.80 13.71 0.57
CA ARG A 115 3.74 13.37 1.63
C ARG A 115 4.07 11.89 1.54
N TRP A 116 5.32 11.58 1.23
CA TRP A 116 5.84 10.22 1.33
C TRP A 116 6.11 9.89 2.80
N LEU A 117 5.58 8.75 3.25
CA LEU A 117 5.63 8.33 4.64
C LEU A 117 6.60 7.15 4.80
N PRO A 118 7.60 7.23 5.69
CA PRO A 118 8.46 6.09 5.98
C PRO A 118 7.68 5.05 6.78
N ALA A 119 8.02 3.77 6.62
CA ALA A 119 7.32 2.67 7.28
C ALA A 119 7.20 2.82 8.82
N PRO A 120 8.23 3.26 9.56
CA PRO A 120 8.09 3.47 11.01
C PRO A 120 6.98 4.47 11.38
N ALA A 121 6.78 5.53 10.60
CA ALA A 121 5.71 6.50 10.86
C ALA A 121 4.31 5.93 10.56
N LEU A 122 4.22 4.94 9.67
CA LEU A 122 2.96 4.28 9.30
C LEU A 122 2.51 3.25 10.34
N PHE A 123 3.46 2.60 11.01
CA PHE A 123 3.21 1.52 11.96
C PHE A 123 3.52 1.89 13.41
N ALA A 124 3.75 3.17 13.69
CA ALA A 124 3.85 3.66 15.05
C ALA A 124 2.52 3.41 15.77
N THR A 125 2.52 2.50 16.73
CA THR A 125 1.46 2.38 17.72
C THR A 125 1.65 3.53 18.71
N GLY A 126 0.65 4.37 18.91
CA GLY A 126 0.70 5.36 19.99
C GLY A 126 0.98 4.63 21.30
N GLU A 127 2.11 4.92 21.93
CA GLU A 127 2.27 4.66 23.36
C GLU A 127 1.22 5.53 24.06
N ALA A 128 0.32 4.88 24.80
CA ALA A 128 -0.63 5.55 25.69
C ALA A 128 0.10 6.09 26.91
#